data_AF-A0A2V9ZG22-F1
#
_entry.id   AF-A0A2V9ZG22-F1
#
_cell.length_a   1.000
_cell.length_b   1.000
_cell.length_c   1.000
_cell.angle_alpha   90.00
_cell.angle_beta   90.00
_cell.angle_gamma   90.00
#
_symmetry.space_group_name_H-M   'P 1'
#
loop_
_entity.id
_entity.type
_entity.pdbx_description
1 polymer ?
#
loop_
_entity_poly.entity_id
_entity_poly.type
_entity_poly.pdbx_seq_one_letter_code
_entity_poly.pdbx_strand_id
1 'polypeptide(L)'
;MRQECRLLQGQKSVLSSSVHLFTVIVTFLLFSAAAFGQNAVVRVNQLGYVNSASKRAYLMSKGSESGATFSLNSGGSSVFSAPIGADLGAWGAYLHVYALDFDSVSTAGVYTIAVTGPTAATSPSFKIDTAANIYSKALANTLSYYQNSRDGANFIPSSLRTAAGHLNDQHAGVFHTPSFDSSDNITSGPTSTGATIDASGGWFDAGDYVKFVETHSYTVAVLGVGVRDFPNQMGSGSSQSDFTAEVRFGTDWLLKMWDDSSRTLYYQVGLGTGNSTIVSDHDIWRLPQADDTFGGSDSTTRFIRNRPALINTAGGAGAKISPNLAGRLSASFAICYQIFKNSDPAYASRCLLAAEHVFDLANTAPSGKLLTVAPFDFYGESEWRDDLELGATELYLALQPGNLPAGLPHSDPNFYLTAAANWAHAYIIGPGDAGDTLNLYDVTGLAHYELFRALGLAGNPSGLAVTQSTVLSDFQKELNNATTQGATNPFGFGFPWNQDDNASHGGGLSVMASEYKAMTGANTHAAHAERWLDNILGANAWGISFIVGDGTVFPD
;
A
#
# COMPACT_ATOMS: atom_id res chain seq x y z
N MET A 1 23.03 -3.93 -66.97
CA MET A 1 22.20 -4.09 -68.19
C MET A 1 20.88 -4.69 -67.74
N ARG A 2 19.82 -3.88 -67.66
CA ARG A 2 18.84 -3.67 -68.73
C ARG A 2 18.07 -4.95 -69.07
N GLN A 3 16.78 -4.85 -68.77
CA GLN A 3 15.64 -5.23 -69.61
C GLN A 3 15.44 -6.70 -70.01
N GLU A 4 14.29 -7.19 -69.53
CA GLU A 4 13.26 -7.84 -70.33
C GLU A 4 13.46 -9.30 -70.74
N CYS A 5 12.90 -10.18 -69.91
CA CYS A 5 12.02 -11.24 -70.41
C CYS A 5 10.69 -11.17 -69.64
N ARG A 6 9.73 -10.44 -70.20
CA ARG A 6 8.29 -10.53 -69.85
C ARG A 6 7.60 -11.45 -70.86
N LEU A 7 6.46 -11.97 -70.39
CA LEU A 7 5.36 -12.59 -71.15
C LEU A 7 5.51 -14.09 -71.41
N LEU A 8 5.05 -14.89 -70.43
CA LEU A 8 4.08 -15.98 -70.62
C LEU A 8 3.87 -16.73 -69.30
N GLN A 9 3.13 -16.13 -68.35
CA GLN A 9 2.58 -16.85 -67.20
C GLN A 9 1.35 -16.18 -66.57
N GLY A 10 0.71 -15.26 -67.30
CA GLY A 10 -0.54 -14.62 -66.88
C GLY A 10 -1.74 -15.40 -67.40
N GLN A 11 -2.19 -16.43 -66.67
CA GLN A 11 -3.60 -16.87 -66.68
C GLN A 11 -3.99 -17.96 -65.66
N LYS A 12 -3.17 -18.26 -64.63
CA LYS A 12 -3.53 -19.25 -63.59
C LYS A 12 -3.65 -18.73 -62.15
N SER A 13 -3.44 -17.44 -61.86
CA SER A 13 -3.46 -16.94 -60.48
C SER A 13 -4.77 -16.31 -60.01
N VAL A 14 -5.80 -16.16 -60.85
CA VAL A 14 -7.01 -15.40 -60.48
C VAL A 14 -8.12 -16.26 -59.86
N LEU A 15 -8.04 -17.60 -59.91
CA LEU A 15 -9.06 -18.47 -59.27
C LEU A 15 -8.65 -19.07 -57.92
N SER A 16 -7.39 -18.90 -57.47
CA SER A 16 -6.93 -19.42 -56.16
C SER A 16 -7.02 -18.38 -55.03
N SER A 17 -7.15 -17.10 -55.34
CA SER A 17 -7.19 -16.02 -54.34
C SER A 17 -8.62 -15.70 -53.85
N SER A 18 -9.65 -16.17 -54.54
CA SER A 18 -11.05 -15.93 -54.15
C SER A 18 -11.60 -16.97 -53.17
N VAL A 19 -10.98 -18.16 -53.08
CA VAL A 19 -11.43 -19.22 -52.16
C VAL A 19 -10.74 -19.11 -50.79
N HIS A 20 -9.51 -18.61 -50.71
CA HIS A 20 -8.84 -18.37 -49.42
C HIS A 20 -9.26 -17.07 -48.74
N LEU A 21 -9.75 -16.07 -49.47
CA LEU A 21 -10.27 -14.84 -48.87
C LEU A 21 -11.66 -15.06 -48.24
N PHE A 22 -12.47 -15.99 -48.76
CA PHE A 22 -13.77 -16.33 -48.17
C PHE A 22 -13.66 -17.22 -46.93
N THR A 23 -12.67 -18.10 -46.84
CA THR A 23 -12.44 -18.91 -45.63
C THR A 23 -11.83 -18.09 -44.49
N VAL A 24 -10.94 -17.13 -44.77
CA VAL A 24 -10.37 -16.25 -43.74
C VAL A 24 -11.39 -15.24 -43.22
N ILE A 25 -12.29 -14.73 -44.06
CA ILE A 25 -13.37 -13.82 -43.62
C ILE A 25 -14.45 -14.54 -42.82
N VAL A 26 -14.78 -15.80 -43.14
CA VAL A 26 -15.71 -16.59 -42.32
C VAL A 26 -15.05 -17.06 -41.00
N THR A 27 -13.73 -17.25 -40.95
CA THR A 27 -13.04 -17.59 -39.70
C THR A 27 -12.84 -16.36 -38.80
N PHE A 28 -12.68 -15.16 -39.36
CA PHE A 28 -12.67 -13.90 -38.58
C PHE A 28 -14.08 -13.45 -38.15
N LEU A 29 -15.14 -13.82 -38.87
CA LEU A 29 -16.53 -13.61 -38.45
C LEU A 29 -17.04 -14.67 -37.46
N LEU A 30 -16.30 -15.76 -37.24
CA LEU A 30 -16.60 -16.78 -36.23
C LEU A 30 -15.82 -16.63 -34.91
N PHE A 31 -14.85 -15.70 -34.84
CA PHE A 31 -14.26 -15.23 -33.57
C PHE A 31 -14.82 -13.88 -33.08
N SER A 32 -15.78 -13.29 -33.80
CA SER A 32 -16.72 -12.30 -33.25
C SER A 32 -18.02 -12.97 -32.78
N ALA A 33 -17.93 -14.22 -32.33
CA ALA A 33 -18.98 -14.87 -31.57
C ALA A 33 -19.02 -14.26 -30.16
N ALA A 34 -19.82 -13.21 -30.03
CA ALA A 34 -20.45 -12.80 -28.79
C ALA A 34 -19.54 -12.38 -27.62
N ALA A 35 -19.08 -11.13 -27.65
CA ALA A 35 -19.27 -10.30 -26.46
C ALA A 35 -20.77 -9.96 -26.33
N PHE A 36 -21.63 -10.96 -26.11
CA PHE A 36 -22.91 -10.68 -25.47
C PHE A 36 -22.52 -10.15 -24.10
N GLY A 37 -22.59 -8.83 -23.90
CA GLY A 37 -22.33 -8.26 -22.58
C GLY A 37 -23.24 -8.98 -21.59
N GLN A 38 -22.65 -9.83 -20.75
CA GLN A 38 -23.34 -10.72 -19.82
C GLN A 38 -24.49 -9.94 -19.18
N ASN A 39 -25.71 -10.46 -19.31
CA ASN A 39 -26.87 -9.79 -18.75
C ASN A 39 -26.84 -9.81 -17.22
N ALA A 40 -26.13 -10.77 -16.63
CA ALA A 40 -25.82 -10.82 -15.22
C ALA A 40 -24.44 -11.45 -14.93
N VAL A 41 -23.76 -11.01 -13.87
CA VAL A 41 -22.45 -11.51 -13.42
C VAL A 41 -22.41 -11.65 -11.90
N VAL A 42 -21.68 -12.65 -11.39
CA VAL A 42 -21.46 -12.83 -9.94
C VAL A 42 -20.03 -12.42 -9.56
N ARG A 43 -19.91 -11.56 -8.55
CA ARG A 43 -18.64 -11.03 -8.00
C ARG A 43 -18.38 -11.64 -6.64
N VAL A 44 -17.16 -12.13 -6.42
CA VAL A 44 -16.72 -12.84 -5.22
C VAL A 44 -15.34 -12.36 -4.81
N ASN A 45 -14.99 -12.51 -3.53
CA ASN A 45 -13.60 -12.46 -3.12
C ASN A 45 -12.87 -13.64 -3.78
N GLN A 46 -11.85 -13.34 -4.58
CA GLN A 46 -11.15 -14.33 -5.39
C GLN A 46 -10.14 -15.17 -4.61
N LEU A 47 -9.74 -14.75 -3.41
CA LEU A 47 -8.92 -15.54 -2.49
C LEU A 47 -9.82 -16.50 -1.70
N GLY A 48 -11.01 -16.04 -1.34
CA GLY A 48 -12.04 -16.80 -0.63
C GLY A 48 -12.50 -16.11 0.64
N TYR A 49 -13.24 -16.85 1.47
CA TYR A 49 -13.91 -16.33 2.66
C TYR A 49 -13.50 -17.11 3.91
N VAL A 50 -13.33 -16.41 5.04
CA VAL A 50 -13.01 -17.05 6.32
C VAL A 50 -14.24 -17.74 6.90
N ASN A 51 -14.10 -19.00 7.30
CA ASN A 51 -15.20 -19.86 7.76
C ASN A 51 -16.08 -19.25 8.88
N SER A 52 -15.48 -18.54 9.83
CA SER A 52 -16.16 -17.90 10.96
C SER A 52 -16.62 -16.46 10.70
N ALA A 53 -16.24 -15.87 9.57
CA ALA A 53 -16.52 -14.47 9.25
C ALA A 53 -17.82 -14.29 8.46
N SER A 54 -18.27 -13.05 8.31
CA SER A 54 -19.36 -12.73 7.39
C SER A 54 -18.87 -12.86 5.94
N LYS A 55 -19.75 -13.27 5.04
CA LYS A 55 -19.42 -13.64 3.66
C LYS A 55 -20.51 -13.12 2.73
N ARG A 56 -20.10 -12.27 1.80
CA ARG A 56 -21.00 -11.71 0.78
C ARG A 56 -20.36 -11.80 -0.60
N ALA A 57 -21.19 -12.23 -1.55
CA ALA A 57 -20.95 -12.05 -2.97
C ALA A 57 -22.00 -11.08 -3.54
N TYR A 58 -21.82 -10.66 -4.78
CA TYR A 58 -22.75 -9.73 -5.44
C TYR A 58 -23.18 -10.27 -6.80
N LEU A 59 -24.49 -10.23 -7.08
CA LEU A 59 -25.03 -10.44 -8.43
C LEU A 59 -25.28 -9.07 -9.06
N MET A 60 -24.58 -8.74 -10.14
CA MET A 60 -24.88 -7.56 -10.95
C MET A 60 -25.73 -7.99 -12.14
N SER A 61 -26.85 -7.33 -12.41
CA SER A 61 -27.72 -7.61 -13.57
C SER A 61 -28.19 -6.34 -14.27
N LYS A 62 -28.40 -6.44 -15.59
CA LYS A 62 -29.02 -5.38 -16.41
C LYS A 62 -30.52 -5.29 -16.22
N GLY A 63 -31.15 -6.39 -15.80
CA GLY A 63 -32.60 -6.49 -15.54
C GLY A 63 -32.88 -6.90 -14.11
N SER A 64 -34.13 -6.73 -13.67
CA SER A 64 -34.54 -7.16 -12.34
C SER A 64 -34.50 -8.67 -12.22
N GLU A 65 -33.88 -9.17 -11.16
CA GLU A 65 -33.81 -10.61 -10.84
C GLU A 65 -34.74 -10.96 -9.65
N SER A 66 -35.81 -10.18 -9.46
CA SER A 66 -36.77 -10.39 -8.38
C SER A 66 -37.28 -11.83 -8.34
N GLY A 67 -37.20 -12.47 -7.17
CA GLY A 67 -37.60 -13.87 -6.98
C GLY A 67 -36.53 -14.90 -7.41
N ALA A 68 -35.35 -14.47 -7.87
CA ALA A 68 -34.24 -15.36 -8.09
C ALA A 68 -33.72 -15.97 -6.77
N THR A 69 -33.08 -17.11 -6.91
CA THR A 69 -32.38 -17.82 -5.84
C THR A 69 -30.93 -18.01 -6.24
N PHE A 70 -30.04 -18.18 -5.27
CA PHE A 70 -28.68 -18.62 -5.52
C PHE A 70 -28.39 -19.89 -4.73
N SER A 71 -27.37 -20.62 -5.18
CA SER A 71 -26.87 -21.83 -4.56
C SER A 71 -25.36 -21.78 -4.45
N LEU A 72 -24.81 -22.30 -3.35
CA LEU A 72 -23.39 -22.61 -3.24
C LEU A 72 -23.21 -24.09 -3.58
N ASN A 73 -22.35 -24.36 -4.57
CA ASN A 73 -22.08 -25.70 -5.05
C ASN A 73 -20.65 -26.12 -4.70
N SER A 74 -20.49 -27.34 -4.18
CA SER A 74 -19.20 -27.97 -3.91
C SER A 74 -19.23 -29.43 -4.36
N GLY A 75 -18.17 -29.90 -5.01
CA GLY A 75 -18.12 -31.26 -5.56
C GLY A 75 -19.25 -31.59 -6.56
N GLY A 76 -19.77 -30.58 -7.27
CA GLY A 76 -20.88 -30.72 -8.22
C GLY A 76 -22.28 -30.80 -7.59
N SER A 77 -22.41 -30.64 -6.28
CA SER A 77 -23.69 -30.65 -5.56
C SER A 77 -23.94 -29.33 -4.85
N SER A 78 -25.22 -28.90 -4.79
CA SER A 78 -25.62 -27.77 -3.96
C SER A 78 -25.56 -28.14 -2.49
N VAL A 79 -24.84 -27.35 -1.69
CA VAL A 79 -24.71 -27.53 -0.24
C VAL A 79 -25.47 -26.46 0.55
N PHE A 80 -25.89 -25.39 -0.13
CA PHE A 80 -26.65 -24.28 0.42
C PHE A 80 -27.44 -23.62 -0.71
N SER A 81 -28.63 -23.12 -0.40
CA SER A 81 -29.41 -22.27 -1.29
C SER A 81 -30.23 -21.26 -0.50
N ALA A 82 -30.37 -20.06 -1.03
CA ALA A 82 -31.18 -18.98 -0.48
C ALA A 82 -31.75 -18.10 -1.61
N PRO A 83 -32.82 -17.35 -1.36
CA PRO A 83 -33.20 -16.23 -2.22
C PRO A 83 -32.06 -15.23 -2.36
N ILE A 84 -31.99 -14.51 -3.49
CA ILE A 84 -31.10 -13.34 -3.57
C ILE A 84 -31.54 -12.27 -2.55
N GLY A 85 -30.59 -11.47 -2.08
CA GLY A 85 -30.84 -10.40 -1.12
C GLY A 85 -31.47 -9.14 -1.74
N ALA A 86 -31.43 -8.04 -0.98
CA ALA A 86 -31.95 -6.76 -1.43
C ALA A 86 -31.22 -6.25 -2.69
N ASP A 87 -31.95 -5.52 -3.51
CA ASP A 87 -31.38 -4.70 -4.58
C ASP A 87 -30.70 -3.47 -3.95
N LEU A 88 -29.39 -3.38 -4.14
CA LEU A 88 -28.54 -2.34 -3.58
C LEU A 88 -28.35 -1.15 -4.55
N GLY A 89 -28.99 -1.21 -5.72
CA GLY A 89 -28.95 -0.14 -6.73
C GLY A 89 -28.14 -0.50 -7.97
N ALA A 90 -27.70 0.52 -8.69
CA ALA A 90 -27.07 0.37 -10.00
C ALA A 90 -25.55 0.62 -9.97
N TRP A 91 -24.84 0.01 -10.91
CA TRP A 91 -23.44 0.32 -11.20
C TRP A 91 -23.13 0.21 -12.70
N GLY A 92 -22.74 1.33 -13.32
CA GLY A 92 -22.43 1.38 -14.75
C GLY A 92 -23.59 0.90 -15.61
N ALA A 93 -23.36 -0.15 -16.42
CA ALA A 93 -24.39 -0.74 -17.29
C ALA A 93 -25.33 -1.73 -16.56
N TYR A 94 -25.02 -2.11 -15.32
CA TYR A 94 -25.86 -3.01 -14.52
C TYR A 94 -26.81 -2.16 -13.68
N LEU A 95 -28.11 -2.31 -13.91
CA LEU A 95 -29.14 -1.52 -13.25
C LEU A 95 -29.50 -2.04 -11.86
N HIS A 96 -29.04 -3.25 -11.53
CA HIS A 96 -29.32 -3.93 -10.27
C HIS A 96 -28.08 -4.63 -9.74
N VAL A 97 -27.83 -4.52 -8.44
CA VAL A 97 -26.76 -5.21 -7.72
C VAL A 97 -27.38 -5.83 -6.47
N TYR A 98 -27.38 -7.15 -6.38
CA TYR A 98 -27.99 -7.89 -5.28
C TYR A 98 -26.94 -8.49 -4.34
N ALA A 99 -27.16 -8.39 -3.03
CA ALA A 99 -26.36 -9.10 -2.04
C ALA A 99 -26.65 -10.61 -2.07
N LEU A 100 -25.60 -11.42 -2.02
CA LEU A 100 -25.68 -12.87 -1.87
C LEU A 100 -24.94 -13.26 -0.58
N ASP A 101 -25.68 -13.36 0.53
CA ASP A 101 -25.12 -13.65 1.86
C ASP A 101 -25.18 -15.14 2.20
N PHE A 102 -24.06 -15.71 2.61
CA PHE A 102 -23.93 -17.14 2.91
C PHE A 102 -23.15 -17.42 4.20
N ASP A 103 -23.31 -16.53 5.19
CA ASP A 103 -22.63 -16.59 6.51
C ASP A 103 -22.70 -17.96 7.18
N SER A 104 -23.84 -18.67 7.03
CA SER A 104 -24.08 -19.98 7.63
C SER A 104 -23.17 -21.11 7.09
N VAL A 105 -22.55 -20.92 5.91
CA VAL A 105 -21.65 -21.90 5.32
C VAL A 105 -20.25 -21.70 5.90
N SER A 106 -19.78 -22.70 6.67
CA SER A 106 -18.49 -22.66 7.37
C SER A 106 -17.60 -23.87 7.10
N THR A 107 -18.13 -24.90 6.40
CA THR A 107 -17.34 -26.06 6.01
C THR A 107 -16.22 -25.63 5.07
N ALA A 108 -15.00 -26.11 5.34
CA ALA A 108 -13.87 -25.83 4.47
C ALA A 108 -14.04 -26.53 3.12
N GLY A 109 -13.75 -25.84 2.03
CA GLY A 109 -13.91 -26.39 0.69
C GLY A 109 -13.77 -25.37 -0.43
N VAL A 110 -13.92 -25.86 -1.65
CA VAL A 110 -13.99 -25.06 -2.87
C VAL A 110 -15.44 -24.97 -3.32
N TYR A 111 -15.86 -23.76 -3.65
CA TYR A 111 -17.25 -23.41 -3.93
C TYR A 111 -17.37 -22.62 -5.23
N THR A 112 -18.56 -22.72 -5.83
CA THR A 112 -19.05 -21.79 -6.86
C THR A 112 -20.45 -21.33 -6.46
N ILE A 113 -20.84 -20.13 -6.87
CA ILE A 113 -22.21 -19.65 -6.77
C ILE A 113 -22.90 -19.84 -8.12
N ALA A 114 -24.12 -20.36 -8.11
CA ALA A 114 -25.01 -20.37 -9.26
C ALA A 114 -26.33 -19.68 -8.91
N VAL A 115 -26.73 -18.70 -9.73
CA VAL A 115 -28.00 -17.98 -9.61
C VAL A 115 -29.01 -18.60 -10.57
N THR A 116 -30.19 -18.94 -10.04
CA THR A 116 -31.35 -19.40 -10.79
C THR A 116 -32.44 -18.32 -10.71
N GLY A 117 -32.74 -17.71 -11.83
CA GLY A 117 -33.68 -16.60 -11.96
C GLY A 117 -33.95 -16.26 -13.42
N PRO A 118 -34.52 -15.07 -13.71
CA PRO A 118 -34.68 -14.57 -15.08
C PRO A 118 -33.40 -14.65 -15.92
N THR A 119 -32.26 -14.29 -15.33
CA THR A 119 -30.93 -14.44 -15.96
C THR A 119 -30.05 -15.36 -15.13
N ALA A 120 -29.64 -16.49 -15.71
CA ALA A 120 -28.68 -17.38 -15.06
C ALA A 120 -27.28 -16.73 -15.02
N ALA A 121 -26.60 -16.84 -13.88
CA ALA A 121 -25.24 -16.38 -13.69
C ALA A 121 -24.47 -17.32 -12.77
N THR A 122 -23.15 -17.41 -12.96
CA THR A 122 -22.26 -18.22 -12.10
C THR A 122 -21.03 -17.43 -11.71
N SER A 123 -20.47 -17.72 -10.53
CA SER A 123 -19.20 -17.13 -10.10
C SER A 123 -18.00 -17.97 -10.57
N PRO A 124 -16.79 -17.37 -10.60
CA PRO A 124 -15.55 -18.13 -10.48
C PRO A 124 -15.54 -19.02 -9.22
N SER A 125 -14.65 -20.01 -9.18
CA SER A 125 -14.44 -20.80 -7.98
C SER A 125 -13.74 -19.98 -6.90
N PHE A 126 -14.13 -20.17 -5.64
CA PHE A 126 -13.50 -19.55 -4.47
C PHE A 126 -13.44 -20.55 -3.31
N LYS A 127 -12.66 -20.23 -2.27
CA LYS A 127 -12.53 -21.07 -1.08
C LYS A 127 -13.38 -20.56 0.08
N ILE A 128 -13.81 -21.46 0.94
CA ILE A 128 -14.14 -21.14 2.33
C ILE A 128 -13.18 -21.96 3.18
N ASP A 129 -12.44 -21.33 4.09
CA ASP A 129 -11.45 -22.00 4.94
C ASP A 129 -11.07 -21.13 6.16
N THR A 130 -10.11 -21.56 6.96
CA THR A 130 -9.47 -20.73 7.99
C THR A 130 -8.74 -19.54 7.36
N ALA A 131 -8.63 -18.43 8.10
CA ALA A 131 -7.90 -17.24 7.65
C ALA A 131 -6.46 -17.55 7.22
N ALA A 132 -5.77 -18.45 7.93
CA ALA A 132 -4.42 -18.89 7.57
C ALA A 132 -4.37 -19.53 6.17
N ASN A 133 -5.35 -20.38 5.83
CA ASN A 133 -5.38 -21.04 4.52
C ASN A 133 -5.83 -20.12 3.38
N ILE A 134 -6.65 -19.11 3.68
CA ILE A 134 -7.08 -18.11 2.68
C ILE A 134 -5.94 -17.13 2.38
N TYR A 135 -5.28 -16.59 3.41
CA TYR A 135 -4.39 -15.44 3.27
C TYR A 135 -2.88 -15.75 3.27
N SER A 136 -2.44 -16.97 3.64
CA SER A 136 -1.00 -17.31 3.69
C SER A 136 -0.26 -17.07 2.38
N LYS A 137 -0.87 -17.43 1.24
CA LYS A 137 -0.26 -17.20 -0.08
C LYS A 137 -0.15 -15.72 -0.40
N ALA A 138 -1.21 -14.95 -0.15
CA ALA A 138 -1.20 -13.50 -0.39
C ALA A 138 -0.12 -12.82 0.45
N LEU A 139 0.02 -13.22 1.72
CA LEU A 139 1.06 -12.71 2.60
C LEU A 139 2.48 -13.07 2.11
N ALA A 140 2.70 -14.28 1.60
CA ALA A 140 3.96 -14.68 0.98
C ALA A 140 4.24 -13.91 -0.33
N ASN A 141 3.20 -13.65 -1.13
CA ASN A 141 3.29 -12.82 -2.34
C ASN A 141 3.67 -11.37 -2.00
N THR A 142 3.09 -10.80 -0.93
CA THR A 142 3.46 -9.47 -0.41
C THR A 142 4.92 -9.41 0.01
N LEU A 143 5.43 -10.42 0.73
CA LEU A 143 6.86 -10.50 1.06
C LEU A 143 7.72 -10.56 -0.21
N SER A 144 7.33 -11.42 -1.16
CA SER A 144 8.02 -11.53 -2.45
C SER A 144 8.02 -10.20 -3.22
N TYR A 145 6.94 -9.41 -3.18
CA TYR A 145 6.89 -8.09 -3.81
C TYR A 145 8.01 -7.18 -3.29
N TYR A 146 8.09 -6.96 -1.97
CA TYR A 146 9.14 -6.12 -1.39
C TYR A 146 10.55 -6.65 -1.68
N GLN A 147 10.74 -7.97 -1.62
CA GLN A 147 12.01 -8.62 -1.97
C GLN A 147 12.42 -8.36 -3.43
N ASN A 148 11.46 -8.34 -4.36
CA ASN A 148 11.71 -8.03 -5.76
C ASN A 148 11.95 -6.52 -5.99
N SER A 149 11.37 -5.65 -5.17
CA SER A 149 11.55 -4.19 -5.23
C SER A 149 12.84 -3.69 -4.58
N ARG A 150 13.62 -4.55 -3.92
CA ARG A 150 14.90 -4.16 -3.26
C ARG A 150 15.89 -3.54 -4.23
N ASP A 151 16.41 -2.36 -3.96
CA ASP A 151 17.45 -1.72 -4.75
C ASP A 151 18.88 -2.09 -4.28
N GLY A 152 19.88 -1.85 -5.13
CA GLY A 152 21.29 -1.97 -4.79
C GLY A 152 21.84 -3.41 -4.79
N ALA A 153 23.07 -3.54 -4.28
CA ALA A 153 23.85 -4.79 -4.34
C ALA A 153 23.22 -5.96 -3.55
N ASN A 154 22.39 -5.67 -2.55
CA ASN A 154 21.74 -6.65 -1.68
C ASN A 154 20.34 -7.07 -2.18
N PHE A 155 20.08 -6.88 -3.48
CA PHE A 155 18.88 -7.39 -4.13
C PHE A 155 18.80 -8.92 -4.06
N ILE A 156 17.59 -9.45 -4.23
CA ILE A 156 17.37 -10.89 -4.32
C ILE A 156 17.16 -11.25 -5.79
N PRO A 157 18.06 -12.06 -6.41
CA PRO A 157 17.86 -12.55 -7.75
C PRO A 157 16.58 -13.36 -7.87
N SER A 158 15.79 -13.07 -8.91
CA SER A 158 14.55 -13.78 -9.24
C SER A 158 14.43 -13.98 -10.74
N SER A 159 13.35 -14.61 -11.20
CA SER A 159 13.03 -14.68 -12.63
C SER A 159 12.74 -13.31 -13.24
N LEU A 160 12.33 -12.33 -12.44
CA LEU A 160 12.03 -10.96 -12.88
C LEU A 160 13.29 -10.08 -12.92
N ARG A 161 14.31 -10.40 -12.13
CA ARG A 161 15.52 -9.59 -12.04
C ARG A 161 16.76 -10.42 -11.73
N THR A 162 17.75 -10.34 -12.61
CA THR A 162 18.99 -11.13 -12.54
C THR A 162 20.23 -10.34 -12.16
N ALA A 163 20.13 -9.01 -12.03
CA ALA A 163 21.23 -8.13 -11.69
C ALA A 163 20.77 -6.97 -10.79
N ALA A 164 21.71 -6.43 -10.01
CA ALA A 164 21.49 -5.28 -9.15
C ALA A 164 21.23 -4.01 -9.98
N GLY A 165 20.43 -3.09 -9.44
CA GLY A 165 20.29 -1.73 -9.93
C GLY A 165 21.04 -0.74 -9.04
N HIS A 166 21.29 0.45 -9.58
CA HIS A 166 21.79 1.64 -8.86
C HIS A 166 22.96 1.38 -7.92
N LEU A 167 24.00 0.67 -8.39
CA LEU A 167 25.21 0.48 -7.59
C LEU A 167 25.94 1.80 -7.33
N ASN A 168 25.76 2.78 -8.22
CA ASN A 168 26.31 4.12 -8.06
C ASN A 168 25.73 4.89 -6.85
N ASP A 169 24.57 4.47 -6.31
CA ASP A 169 23.97 5.10 -5.13
C ASP A 169 24.85 4.96 -3.87
N GLN A 170 25.83 4.04 -3.86
CA GLN A 170 26.85 3.96 -2.80
C GLN A 170 27.68 5.26 -2.67
N HIS A 171 27.72 6.06 -3.73
CA HIS A 171 28.38 7.36 -3.81
C HIS A 171 27.44 8.44 -4.37
N ALA A 172 26.18 8.44 -3.92
CA ALA A 172 25.18 9.41 -4.35
C ALA A 172 25.61 10.84 -3.98
N GLY A 173 25.62 11.72 -4.98
CA GLY A 173 25.81 13.15 -4.76
C GLY A 173 24.61 13.75 -4.03
N VAL A 174 24.88 14.66 -3.08
CA VAL A 174 23.84 15.37 -2.35
C VAL A 174 23.49 16.67 -3.07
N PHE A 175 22.19 16.94 -3.18
CA PHE A 175 21.66 18.11 -3.87
C PHE A 175 20.57 18.82 -3.06
N HIS A 176 20.46 20.13 -3.26
CA HIS A 176 19.27 20.89 -2.91
C HIS A 176 18.13 20.54 -3.87
N THR A 177 16.91 20.52 -3.32
CA THR A 177 15.67 20.25 -4.05
C THR A 177 15.50 21.17 -5.26
N PRO A 178 15.17 20.63 -6.45
CA PRO A 178 14.84 21.45 -7.61
C PRO A 178 13.56 22.26 -7.40
N SER A 179 13.34 23.27 -8.25
CA SER A 179 12.08 24.02 -8.28
C SER A 179 11.16 23.47 -9.36
N PHE A 180 9.85 23.49 -9.10
CA PHE A 180 8.81 22.96 -9.99
C PHE A 180 7.78 24.03 -10.37
N ASP A 181 7.17 23.89 -11.54
CA ASP A 181 5.96 24.64 -11.89
C ASP A 181 4.69 23.92 -11.39
N SER A 182 3.50 24.46 -11.72
CA SER A 182 2.22 23.88 -11.31
C SER A 182 1.83 22.61 -12.06
N SER A 183 2.68 22.13 -12.95
CA SER A 183 2.52 20.86 -13.67
C SER A 183 3.68 19.93 -13.36
N ASP A 184 4.34 20.15 -12.22
CA ASP A 184 5.44 19.37 -11.69
C ASP A 184 6.68 19.29 -12.59
N ASN A 185 6.83 20.18 -13.58
CA ASN A 185 8.03 20.20 -14.41
C ASN A 185 9.15 20.93 -13.68
N ILE A 186 10.37 20.41 -13.78
CA ILE A 186 11.55 21.08 -13.23
C ILE A 186 11.79 22.41 -13.96
N THR A 187 11.65 23.53 -13.25
CA THR A 187 11.97 24.88 -13.74
C THR A 187 13.43 25.25 -13.47
N SER A 188 13.97 24.77 -12.36
CA SER A 188 15.41 24.86 -12.03
C SER A 188 15.87 23.53 -11.47
N GLY A 189 16.90 22.95 -12.10
CA GLY A 189 17.45 21.65 -11.71
C GLY A 189 18.06 21.63 -10.32
N PRO A 190 18.31 20.42 -9.78
CA PRO A 190 18.92 20.27 -8.46
C PRO A 190 20.34 20.86 -8.44
N THR A 191 20.70 21.53 -7.34
CA THR A 191 22.02 22.15 -7.17
C THR A 191 22.85 21.35 -6.17
N SER A 192 24.07 20.95 -6.55
CA SER A 192 24.92 20.12 -5.68
C SER A 192 25.37 20.88 -4.43
N THR A 193 25.39 20.18 -3.30
CA THR A 193 26.00 20.67 -2.06
C THR A 193 27.50 20.40 -1.97
N GLY A 194 28.02 19.57 -2.90
CA GLY A 194 29.40 19.05 -2.86
C GLY A 194 29.58 17.85 -1.93
N ALA A 195 28.57 17.45 -1.17
CA ALA A 195 28.62 16.25 -0.32
C ALA A 195 28.25 14.98 -1.09
N THR A 196 28.63 13.83 -0.52
CA THR A 196 28.33 12.49 -1.03
C THR A 196 27.95 11.60 0.14
N ILE A 197 26.96 10.73 -0.06
CA ILE A 197 26.52 9.74 0.92
C ILE A 197 26.40 8.35 0.30
N ASP A 198 26.33 7.33 1.14
CA ASP A 198 25.83 6.02 0.72
C ASP A 198 24.29 6.05 0.79
N ALA A 199 23.65 6.08 -0.38
CA ALA A 199 22.19 6.03 -0.54
C ALA A 199 21.69 4.67 -1.09
N SER A 200 22.56 3.66 -1.14
CA SER A 200 22.25 2.34 -1.71
C SER A 200 21.30 1.53 -0.82
N GLY A 201 20.52 0.64 -1.45
CA GLY A 201 19.50 -0.16 -0.78
C GLY A 201 18.13 0.52 -0.81
N GLY A 202 17.23 0.07 0.06
CA GLY A 202 15.84 0.52 0.09
C GLY A 202 15.00 -0.14 -1.01
N TRP A 203 13.74 0.22 -1.12
CA TRP A 203 12.86 -0.29 -2.18
C TRP A 203 12.62 0.78 -3.23
N PHE A 204 12.49 0.36 -4.48
CA PHE A 204 11.81 1.19 -5.47
C PHE A 204 10.40 1.50 -4.98
N ASP A 205 10.03 2.77 -5.04
CA ASP A 205 8.81 3.29 -4.45
C ASP A 205 7.57 2.74 -5.16
N ALA A 206 7.59 2.74 -6.49
CA ALA A 206 6.49 2.23 -7.29
C ALA A 206 6.98 1.54 -8.57
N GLY A 207 6.33 1.83 -9.71
CA GLY A 207 6.77 1.39 -11.03
C GLY A 207 7.97 2.19 -11.58
N ASP A 208 8.34 3.28 -10.91
CA ASP A 208 9.59 4.01 -11.11
C ASP A 208 10.70 3.44 -10.21
N TYR A 209 11.87 4.10 -10.16
CA TYR A 209 12.97 3.70 -9.30
C TYR A 209 13.33 4.76 -8.26
N VAL A 210 12.46 5.74 -8.03
CA VAL A 210 12.65 6.77 -7.00
C VAL A 210 12.46 6.12 -5.64
N LYS A 211 13.11 6.68 -4.62
CA LYS A 211 13.00 6.22 -3.23
C LYS A 211 12.71 7.42 -2.36
N PHE A 212 11.63 7.39 -1.59
CA PHE A 212 11.22 8.50 -0.73
C PHE A 212 11.21 8.06 0.73
N VAL A 213 11.68 8.92 1.64
CA VAL A 213 11.59 8.64 3.07
C VAL A 213 10.13 8.61 3.54
N GLU A 214 9.27 9.42 2.94
CA GLU A 214 7.83 9.51 3.23
C GLU A 214 7.14 8.13 3.19
N THR A 215 7.08 7.53 2.00
CA THR A 215 6.46 6.22 1.75
C THR A 215 7.22 5.07 2.42
N HIS A 216 8.55 5.15 2.42
CA HIS A 216 9.39 4.07 2.93
C HIS A 216 9.31 3.95 4.45
N SER A 217 9.24 5.08 5.17
CA SER A 217 9.06 5.07 6.64
C SER A 217 7.68 4.55 7.03
N TYR A 218 6.60 4.97 6.36
CA TYR A 218 5.28 4.38 6.54
C TYR A 218 5.31 2.84 6.35
N THR A 219 5.91 2.39 5.26
CA THR A 219 6.03 0.96 4.94
C THR A 219 6.79 0.18 6.03
N VAL A 220 7.94 0.71 6.47
CA VAL A 220 8.74 0.08 7.55
C VAL A 220 7.94 0.00 8.85
N ALA A 221 7.20 1.04 9.21
CA ALA A 221 6.37 1.06 10.41
C ALA A 221 5.26 -0.02 10.34
N VAL A 222 4.47 -0.06 9.27
CA VAL A 222 3.38 -1.04 9.11
C VAL A 222 3.88 -2.48 9.08
N LEU A 223 4.94 -2.76 8.31
CA LEU A 223 5.55 -4.10 8.28
C LEU A 223 6.13 -4.48 9.65
N GLY A 224 6.76 -3.52 10.34
CA GLY A 224 7.33 -3.70 11.67
C GLY A 224 6.29 -4.02 12.74
N VAL A 225 5.17 -3.29 12.77
CA VAL A 225 4.01 -3.61 13.62
C VAL A 225 3.50 -5.02 13.32
N GLY A 226 3.43 -5.39 12.04
CA GLY A 226 3.09 -6.75 11.60
C GLY A 226 4.00 -7.83 12.22
N VAL A 227 5.32 -7.64 12.13
CA VAL A 227 6.32 -8.56 12.73
C VAL A 227 6.17 -8.62 14.25
N ARG A 228 6.01 -7.46 14.91
CA ARG A 228 5.93 -7.32 16.37
C ARG A 228 4.69 -8.01 16.93
N ASP A 229 3.53 -7.78 16.32
CA ASP A 229 2.23 -8.14 16.88
C ASP A 229 1.70 -9.48 16.34
N PHE A 230 2.17 -9.90 15.16
CA PHE A 230 1.81 -11.19 14.55
C PHE A 230 3.05 -12.06 14.26
N PRO A 231 3.89 -12.39 15.26
CA PRO A 231 5.17 -13.06 15.03
C PRO A 231 5.05 -14.47 14.44
N ASN A 232 3.89 -15.12 14.54
CA ASN A 232 3.64 -16.44 13.94
C ASN A 232 3.19 -16.36 12.47
N GLN A 233 2.74 -15.19 12.02
CA GLN A 233 2.28 -14.95 10.65
C GLN A 233 3.31 -14.17 9.85
N MET A 234 3.89 -13.13 10.46
CA MET A 234 4.79 -12.17 9.82
C MET A 234 6.21 -12.15 10.39
N GLY A 235 6.49 -12.80 11.53
CA GLY A 235 7.81 -12.80 12.16
C GLY A 235 8.48 -14.17 12.17
N SER A 236 9.43 -14.36 13.08
CA SER A 236 10.25 -15.58 13.22
C SER A 236 9.48 -16.90 13.44
N GLY A 237 8.20 -16.84 13.82
CA GLY A 237 7.33 -18.01 13.93
C GLY A 237 6.68 -18.42 12.60
N SER A 238 6.76 -17.57 11.56
CA SER A 238 6.24 -17.85 10.23
C SER A 238 7.22 -18.66 9.41
N SER A 239 6.73 -19.71 8.74
CA SER A 239 7.57 -20.54 7.84
C SER A 239 7.57 -20.04 6.39
N GLN A 240 6.67 -19.13 6.03
CA GLN A 240 6.46 -18.70 4.64
C GLN A 240 6.57 -17.18 4.46
N SER A 241 6.35 -16.41 5.51
CA SER A 241 6.19 -14.96 5.43
C SER A 241 6.88 -14.26 6.60
N ASP A 242 8.14 -14.58 6.89
CA ASP A 242 8.91 -13.84 7.89
C ASP A 242 9.43 -12.52 7.27
N PHE A 243 8.81 -11.41 7.65
CA PHE A 243 9.16 -10.05 7.23
C PHE A 243 10.30 -9.45 8.06
N THR A 244 10.82 -10.11 9.10
CA THR A 244 11.84 -9.53 9.99
C THR A 244 13.06 -9.04 9.22
N ALA A 245 13.54 -9.82 8.25
CA ALA A 245 14.67 -9.43 7.39
C ALA A 245 14.32 -8.33 6.38
N GLU A 246 13.05 -8.22 5.98
CA GLU A 246 12.56 -7.18 5.07
C GLU A 246 12.42 -5.85 5.82
N VAL A 247 11.85 -5.86 7.02
CA VAL A 247 11.82 -4.69 7.93
C VAL A 247 13.24 -4.17 8.15
N ARG A 248 14.20 -5.04 8.47
CA ARG A 248 15.61 -4.64 8.59
C ARG A 248 16.14 -3.99 7.32
N PHE A 249 15.89 -4.59 6.16
CA PHE A 249 16.35 -4.05 4.88
C PHE A 249 15.81 -2.64 4.62
N GLY A 250 14.53 -2.41 4.95
CA GLY A 250 13.93 -1.08 4.89
C GLY A 250 14.53 -0.10 5.90
N THR A 251 14.65 -0.51 7.17
CA THR A 251 15.24 0.33 8.24
C THR A 251 16.70 0.70 7.95
N ASP A 252 17.48 -0.22 7.37
CA ASP A 252 18.88 0.03 7.01
C ASP A 252 19.01 1.19 6.00
N TRP A 253 18.07 1.30 5.06
CA TRP A 253 18.05 2.43 4.13
C TRP A 253 17.66 3.74 4.83
N LEU A 254 16.65 3.72 5.70
CA LEU A 254 16.28 4.91 6.50
C LEU A 254 17.44 5.40 7.38
N LEU A 255 18.22 4.49 7.98
CA LEU A 255 19.42 4.81 8.77
C LEU A 255 20.58 5.38 7.95
N LYS A 256 20.55 5.25 6.62
CA LYS A 256 21.48 5.94 5.70
C LYS A 256 20.97 7.32 5.30
N MET A 257 19.65 7.45 5.20
CA MET A 257 18.97 8.72 4.91
C MET A 257 18.97 9.67 6.11
N TRP A 258 19.28 9.16 7.30
CA TRP A 258 19.52 9.93 8.51
C TRP A 258 21.00 9.87 8.92
N ASP A 259 21.74 10.98 8.74
CA ASP A 259 23.06 11.14 9.35
C ASP A 259 22.90 11.64 10.78
N ASP A 260 22.95 10.69 11.71
CA ASP A 260 22.81 10.97 13.14
C ASP A 260 23.92 11.91 13.65
N SER A 261 25.15 11.84 13.11
CA SER A 261 26.28 12.63 13.61
C SER A 261 26.14 14.13 13.32
N SER A 262 25.65 14.47 12.14
CA SER A 262 25.38 15.86 11.75
C SER A 262 23.93 16.26 11.98
N ARG A 263 23.04 15.33 12.31
CA ARG A 263 21.59 15.53 12.38
C ARG A 263 21.02 16.01 11.04
N THR A 264 21.42 15.35 9.96
CA THR A 264 21.00 15.72 8.60
C THR A 264 20.07 14.65 8.03
N LEU A 265 18.93 15.09 7.50
CA LEU A 265 17.98 14.25 6.79
C LEU A 265 18.15 14.42 5.27
N TYR A 266 18.23 13.29 4.56
CA TYR A 266 18.07 13.17 3.12
C TYR A 266 16.72 12.51 2.86
N TYR A 267 15.79 13.20 2.20
CA TYR A 267 14.39 12.76 2.18
C TYR A 267 14.00 12.00 0.90
N GLN A 268 14.86 12.01 -0.14
CA GLN A 268 14.56 11.41 -1.43
C GLN A 268 15.83 11.05 -2.20
N VAL A 269 15.80 9.95 -2.95
CA VAL A 269 16.87 9.52 -3.86
C VAL A 269 16.29 9.30 -5.25
N GLY A 270 16.79 10.05 -6.23
CA GLY A 270 16.26 10.05 -7.59
C GLY A 270 15.29 11.20 -7.88
N LEU A 271 14.93 11.33 -9.16
CA LEU A 271 13.98 12.32 -9.65
C LEU A 271 12.91 11.60 -10.46
N GLY A 272 11.63 11.80 -10.13
CA GLY A 272 10.52 11.26 -10.93
C GLY A 272 10.24 12.11 -12.16
N THR A 273 10.28 13.44 -12.03
CA THR A 273 10.04 14.41 -13.12
C THR A 273 11.32 15.09 -13.63
N GLY A 274 11.29 15.47 -14.91
CA GLY A 274 12.43 15.97 -15.67
C GLY A 274 12.16 17.30 -16.38
N ASN A 275 13.01 17.62 -17.36
CA ASN A 275 12.79 18.69 -18.34
C ASN A 275 13.68 18.44 -19.58
N SER A 276 13.75 19.41 -20.50
CA SER A 276 14.54 19.29 -21.74
C SER A 276 16.05 19.04 -21.55
N THR A 277 16.57 19.18 -20.33
CA THR A 277 17.99 18.98 -19.98
C THR A 277 18.22 17.91 -18.90
N ILE A 278 17.14 17.32 -18.37
CA ILE A 278 17.16 16.31 -17.31
C ILE A 278 16.12 15.26 -17.68
N VAL A 279 16.59 14.06 -18.03
CA VAL A 279 15.74 12.87 -18.12
C VAL A 279 15.59 12.31 -16.71
N SER A 280 14.35 12.03 -16.31
CA SER A 280 13.97 11.49 -15.01
C SER A 280 13.37 10.09 -15.13
N ASP A 281 13.00 9.50 -13.99
CA ASP A 281 12.48 8.14 -13.99
C ASP A 281 11.16 7.97 -14.74
N HIS A 282 10.30 9.00 -14.76
CA HIS A 282 8.99 8.94 -15.44
C HIS A 282 9.08 9.20 -16.95
N ASP A 283 10.24 9.62 -17.45
CA ASP A 283 10.43 9.90 -18.87
C ASP A 283 10.71 8.62 -19.70
N ILE A 284 11.15 7.53 -19.06
CA ILE A 284 11.73 6.37 -19.75
C ILE A 284 11.41 5.02 -19.08
N TRP A 285 11.12 4.02 -19.91
CA TRP A 285 11.00 2.62 -19.49
C TRP A 285 12.34 1.88 -19.62
N ARG A 286 12.75 1.21 -18.55
CA ARG A 286 14.00 0.43 -18.51
C ARG A 286 13.96 -0.62 -17.40
N LEU A 287 15.00 -1.45 -17.36
CA LEU A 287 15.28 -2.33 -16.22
C LEU A 287 16.30 -1.65 -15.30
N PRO A 288 16.22 -1.79 -13.97
CA PRO A 288 17.04 -1.02 -13.04
C PRO A 288 18.54 -1.33 -13.17
N GLN A 289 18.91 -2.54 -13.61
CA GLN A 289 20.30 -2.92 -13.84
C GLN A 289 20.98 -2.20 -15.02
N ALA A 290 20.21 -1.47 -15.84
CA ALA A 290 20.76 -0.67 -16.92
C ALA A 290 21.19 0.74 -16.45
N ASP A 291 20.69 1.20 -15.30
CA ASP A 291 20.70 2.61 -14.92
C ASP A 291 22.10 3.16 -14.71
N ASP A 292 23.00 2.41 -14.07
CA ASP A 292 24.37 2.85 -13.75
C ASP A 292 25.20 3.28 -14.97
N THR A 293 24.82 2.82 -16.17
CA THR A 293 25.49 3.16 -17.44
C THR A 293 24.55 3.75 -18.50
N PHE A 294 23.27 3.97 -18.14
CA PHE A 294 22.22 4.39 -19.06
C PHE A 294 22.59 5.69 -19.80
N GLY A 295 22.41 5.72 -21.12
CA GLY A 295 22.73 6.90 -21.93
C GLY A 295 24.22 7.26 -22.05
N GLY A 296 25.14 6.44 -21.51
CA GLY A 296 26.58 6.63 -21.65
C GLY A 296 27.07 7.98 -21.12
N SER A 297 27.58 8.84 -22.01
CA SER A 297 28.08 10.17 -21.66
C SER A 297 27.06 11.31 -21.87
N ASP A 298 25.81 11.00 -22.22
CA ASP A 298 24.78 12.01 -22.40
C ASP A 298 24.51 12.73 -21.07
N SER A 299 24.66 14.05 -21.07
CA SER A 299 24.45 14.89 -19.89
C SER A 299 22.99 14.92 -19.42
N THR A 300 22.02 14.66 -20.31
CA THR A 300 20.60 14.70 -19.96
C THR A 300 20.20 13.55 -19.03
N THR A 301 20.81 12.37 -19.21
CA THR A 301 20.54 11.14 -18.44
C THR A 301 21.45 10.97 -17.22
N ARG A 302 22.22 12.00 -16.85
CA ARG A 302 23.19 11.93 -15.75
C ARG A 302 22.59 11.49 -14.41
N PHE A 303 21.33 11.87 -14.15
CA PHE A 303 20.61 11.54 -12.91
C PHE A 303 19.90 10.18 -12.95
N ILE A 304 19.84 9.53 -14.12
CA ILE A 304 19.53 8.10 -14.21
C ILE A 304 20.75 7.29 -13.74
N ARG A 305 21.95 7.65 -14.21
CA ARG A 305 23.20 6.97 -13.83
C ARG A 305 23.65 7.25 -12.40
N ASN A 306 23.50 8.49 -11.94
CA ASN A 306 23.97 8.94 -10.64
C ASN A 306 22.82 9.67 -9.97
N ARG A 307 21.98 8.90 -9.28
CA ARG A 307 20.74 9.42 -8.68
C ARG A 307 21.08 10.43 -7.59
N PRO A 308 20.45 11.62 -7.59
CA PRO A 308 20.71 12.61 -6.57
C PRO A 308 20.03 12.22 -5.26
N ALA A 309 20.73 12.37 -4.13
CA ALA A 309 20.11 12.38 -2.81
C ALA A 309 19.70 13.83 -2.46
N LEU A 310 18.42 14.06 -2.24
CA LEU A 310 17.89 15.38 -1.91
C LEU A 310 17.93 15.60 -0.39
N ILE A 311 18.58 16.69 0.03
CA ILE A 311 18.68 17.09 1.43
C ILE A 311 17.41 17.83 1.89
N ASN A 312 17.06 17.69 3.17
CA ASN A 312 16.01 18.48 3.82
C ASN A 312 16.04 19.95 3.39
N THR A 313 14.89 20.48 2.98
CA THR A 313 14.76 21.83 2.42
C THR A 313 15.05 22.93 3.45
N ALA A 314 14.83 22.65 4.73
CA ALA A 314 15.18 23.56 5.82
C ALA A 314 16.70 23.69 6.05
N GLY A 315 17.52 22.82 5.43
CA GLY A 315 18.99 22.92 5.43
C GLY A 315 19.71 21.66 5.89
N GLY A 316 21.01 21.82 6.16
CA GLY A 316 21.92 20.76 6.62
C GLY A 316 21.87 20.55 8.13
N ALA A 317 23.03 20.30 8.72
CA ALA A 317 23.19 19.84 10.11
C ALA A 317 22.25 20.51 11.13
N GLY A 318 21.44 19.71 11.83
CA GLY A 318 20.54 20.15 12.91
C GLY A 318 19.32 20.94 12.47
N ALA A 319 19.03 21.00 11.17
CA ALA A 319 17.83 21.64 10.66
C ALA A 319 16.56 20.96 11.19
N LYS A 320 15.51 21.77 11.42
CA LYS A 320 14.20 21.24 11.76
C LYS A 320 13.62 20.43 10.60
N ILE A 321 12.93 19.34 10.93
CA ILE A 321 12.37 18.36 9.99
C ILE A 321 10.86 18.59 9.90
N SER A 322 10.28 18.40 8.71
CA SER A 322 8.82 18.44 8.56
C SER A 322 8.18 17.43 9.51
N PRO A 323 7.12 17.81 10.25
CA PRO A 323 6.63 17.00 11.36
C PRO A 323 6.13 15.61 10.94
N ASN A 324 5.55 15.48 9.75
CA ASN A 324 5.11 14.21 9.19
C ASN A 324 6.29 13.22 9.01
N LEU A 325 7.36 13.66 8.33
CA LEU A 325 8.60 12.87 8.19
C LEU A 325 9.25 12.56 9.53
N ALA A 326 9.27 13.53 10.45
CA ALA A 326 9.86 13.34 11.77
C ALA A 326 9.10 12.25 12.57
N GLY A 327 7.77 12.30 12.56
CA GLY A 327 6.91 11.34 13.23
C GLY A 327 7.10 9.92 12.72
N ARG A 328 6.98 9.71 11.40
CA ARG A 328 7.08 8.38 10.76
C ARG A 328 8.45 7.75 10.88
N LEU A 329 9.52 8.54 10.69
CA LEU A 329 10.88 8.06 10.91
C LEU A 329 11.10 7.64 12.37
N SER A 330 10.63 8.46 13.31
CA SER A 330 10.73 8.16 14.74
C SER A 330 9.99 6.87 15.09
N ALA A 331 8.76 6.71 14.57
CA ALA A 331 7.99 5.48 14.73
C ALA A 331 8.72 4.25 14.17
N SER A 332 9.20 4.34 12.92
CA SER A 332 9.93 3.27 12.24
C SER A 332 11.16 2.82 13.02
N PHE A 333 11.95 3.77 13.52
CA PHE A 333 13.15 3.48 14.31
C PHE A 333 12.82 2.98 15.72
N ALA A 334 11.78 3.49 16.36
CA ALA A 334 11.33 2.98 17.65
C ALA A 334 10.81 1.53 17.54
N ILE A 335 10.07 1.21 16.48
CA ILE A 335 9.62 -0.16 16.16
C ILE A 335 10.83 -1.06 15.87
N CYS A 336 11.84 -0.59 15.13
CA CYS A 336 13.11 -1.30 14.95
C CYS A 336 13.72 -1.70 16.32
N TYR A 337 13.80 -0.77 17.27
CA TYR A 337 14.31 -1.11 18.61
C TYR A 337 13.48 -2.21 19.27
N GLN A 338 12.15 -2.10 19.22
CA GLN A 338 11.25 -3.08 19.83
C GLN A 338 11.44 -4.50 19.26
N ILE A 339 11.65 -4.63 17.95
CA ILE A 339 11.85 -5.90 17.25
C ILE A 339 13.26 -6.47 17.55
N PHE A 340 14.30 -5.64 17.49
CA PHE A 340 15.69 -6.12 17.48
C PHE A 340 16.41 -6.05 18.83
N LYS A 341 15.85 -5.41 19.87
CA LYS A 341 16.53 -5.23 21.19
C LYS A 341 17.07 -6.52 21.82
N ASN A 342 16.47 -7.67 21.52
CA ASN A 342 16.89 -8.97 22.06
C ASN A 342 17.86 -9.73 21.13
N SER A 343 17.71 -9.56 19.81
CA SER A 343 18.47 -10.32 18.80
C SER A 343 19.71 -9.59 18.30
N ASP A 344 19.66 -8.25 18.22
CA ASP A 344 20.77 -7.38 17.85
C ASP A 344 20.69 -6.06 18.66
N PRO A 345 21.10 -6.07 19.95
CA PRO A 345 20.95 -4.91 20.84
C PRO A 345 21.71 -3.66 20.38
N ALA A 346 22.84 -3.83 19.69
CA ALA A 346 23.64 -2.72 19.18
C ALA A 346 22.92 -2.00 18.03
N TYR A 347 22.35 -2.78 17.09
CA TYR A 347 21.51 -2.25 16.03
C TYR A 347 20.26 -1.56 16.58
N ALA A 348 19.55 -2.22 17.50
CA ALA A 348 18.38 -1.68 18.17
C ALA A 348 18.70 -0.33 18.85
N SER A 349 19.82 -0.26 19.57
CA SER A 349 20.25 0.98 20.25
C SER A 349 20.50 2.13 19.28
N ARG A 350 21.09 1.85 18.11
CA ARG A 350 21.26 2.84 17.04
C ARG A 350 19.91 3.33 16.52
N CYS A 351 18.95 2.43 16.31
CA CYS A 351 17.59 2.80 15.92
C CYS A 351 16.95 3.71 16.98
N LEU A 352 16.96 3.33 18.25
CA LEU A 352 16.31 4.14 19.30
C LEU A 352 16.94 5.54 19.45
N LEU A 353 18.27 5.65 19.38
CA LEU A 353 18.94 6.95 19.37
C LEU A 353 18.48 7.80 18.18
N ALA A 354 18.47 7.23 16.97
CA ALA A 354 17.99 7.93 15.78
C ALA A 354 16.53 8.37 15.92
N ALA A 355 15.66 7.53 16.51
CA ALA A 355 14.26 7.85 16.75
C ALA A 355 14.09 9.12 17.60
N GLU A 356 14.77 9.20 18.75
CA GLU A 356 14.66 10.38 19.63
C GLU A 356 15.25 11.64 18.97
N HIS A 357 16.39 11.52 18.31
CA HIS A 357 17.04 12.67 17.67
C HIS A 357 16.21 13.25 16.52
N VAL A 358 15.56 12.40 15.73
CA VAL A 358 14.65 12.84 14.67
C VAL A 358 13.41 13.51 15.27
N PHE A 359 12.81 12.90 16.30
CA PHE A 359 11.62 13.44 16.97
C PHE A 359 11.87 14.85 17.55
N ASP A 360 13.00 15.05 18.23
CA ASP A 360 13.39 16.34 18.83
C ASP A 360 13.57 17.47 17.79
N LEU A 361 13.82 17.09 16.54
CA LEU A 361 13.96 18.01 15.42
C LEU A 361 12.67 18.26 14.65
N ALA A 362 11.54 17.68 15.06
CA ALA A 362 10.24 17.99 14.46
C ALA A 362 9.96 19.51 14.48
N ASN A 363 9.54 20.06 13.34
CA ASN A 363 9.01 21.41 13.22
C ASN A 363 7.51 21.41 13.56
N THR A 364 7.19 21.64 14.82
CA THR A 364 5.81 21.62 15.33
C THR A 364 4.99 22.88 15.03
N ALA A 365 5.57 23.82 14.28
CA ALA A 365 4.89 25.00 13.76
C ALA A 365 5.24 25.18 12.28
N PRO A 366 4.89 24.21 11.41
CA PRO A 366 5.24 24.27 10.00
C PRO A 366 4.54 25.46 9.33
N SER A 367 5.22 26.08 8.37
CA SER A 367 4.69 27.17 7.54
C SER A 367 4.75 26.77 6.07
N GLY A 368 3.65 26.90 5.34
CA GLY A 368 3.56 26.50 3.94
C GLY A 368 3.23 25.01 3.77
N LYS A 369 3.58 24.44 2.61
CA LYS A 369 3.44 23.00 2.35
C LYS A 369 4.40 22.21 3.25
N LEU A 370 3.95 21.05 3.73
CA LEU A 370 4.84 20.08 4.39
C LEU A 370 5.91 19.60 3.40
N LEU A 371 7.06 19.17 3.93
CA LEU A 371 8.00 18.42 3.11
C LEU A 371 7.61 16.95 3.17
N THR A 372 7.22 16.40 2.02
CA THR A 372 6.96 14.97 1.83
C THR A 372 7.97 14.43 0.82
N VAL A 373 7.76 14.77 -0.45
CA VAL A 373 8.52 14.37 -1.63
C VAL A 373 8.66 15.55 -2.59
N ALA A 374 9.48 15.41 -3.63
CA ALA A 374 9.69 16.41 -4.66
C ALA A 374 9.55 15.80 -6.05
N PRO A 375 8.54 16.23 -6.85
CA PRO A 375 7.55 17.28 -6.59
C PRO A 375 6.53 16.90 -5.51
N PHE A 376 6.00 17.90 -4.78
CA PHE A 376 5.09 17.68 -3.64
C PHE A 376 3.82 16.91 -4.03
N ASP A 377 3.30 17.13 -5.23
CA ASP A 377 2.00 16.61 -5.66
C ASP A 377 2.00 15.08 -5.87
N PHE A 378 3.17 14.40 -5.82
CA PHE A 378 3.25 12.94 -5.84
C PHE A 378 2.73 12.29 -4.56
N TYR A 379 3.11 12.84 -3.41
CA TYR A 379 2.66 12.37 -2.10
C TYR A 379 2.37 13.59 -1.23
N GLY A 380 1.39 14.39 -1.65
CA GLY A 380 1.04 15.64 -1.00
C GLY A 380 0.23 15.40 0.26
N GLU A 381 0.74 15.87 1.39
CA GLU A 381 0.12 15.69 2.70
C GLU A 381 -0.08 17.03 3.43
N SER A 382 -1.13 17.12 4.25
CA SER A 382 -1.47 18.34 4.98
C SER A 382 -1.74 18.15 6.47
N GLU A 383 -2.13 16.94 6.90
CA GLU A 383 -2.16 16.57 8.30
C GLU A 383 -0.79 15.98 8.70
N TRP A 384 -0.41 16.13 9.95
CA TRP A 384 0.91 15.67 10.44
C TRP A 384 0.91 15.33 11.92
N ARG A 385 -0.18 15.63 12.62
CA ARG A 385 -0.28 15.45 14.07
C ARG A 385 -0.38 13.98 14.40
N ASP A 386 -1.07 13.21 13.58
CA ASP A 386 -1.12 11.75 13.58
C ASP A 386 0.27 11.13 13.45
N ASP A 387 1.16 11.68 12.61
CA ASP A 387 2.53 11.18 12.50
C ASP A 387 3.35 11.37 13.77
N LEU A 388 3.26 12.55 14.39
CA LEU A 388 3.94 12.81 15.66
C LEU A 388 3.28 12.07 16.82
N GLU A 389 1.97 11.81 16.75
CA GLU A 389 1.29 10.90 17.68
C GLU A 389 1.87 9.49 17.58
N LEU A 390 1.97 8.94 16.36
CA LEU A 390 2.54 7.61 16.12
C LEU A 390 3.99 7.55 16.58
N GLY A 391 4.82 8.51 16.20
CA GLY A 391 6.22 8.60 16.60
C GLY A 391 6.41 8.67 18.11
N ALA A 392 5.64 9.52 18.80
CA ALA A 392 5.68 9.62 20.26
C ALA A 392 5.19 8.34 20.94
N THR A 393 4.12 7.73 20.43
CA THR A 393 3.57 6.50 20.99
C THR A 393 4.57 5.35 20.90
N GLU A 394 5.20 5.17 19.75
CA GLU A 394 6.18 4.11 19.55
C GLU A 394 7.47 4.34 20.35
N LEU A 395 7.87 5.61 20.55
CA LEU A 395 8.95 5.96 21.48
C LEU A 395 8.59 5.61 22.94
N TYR A 396 7.36 5.92 23.39
CA TYR A 396 6.90 5.49 24.72
C TYR A 396 7.03 3.97 24.89
N LEU A 397 6.56 3.18 23.91
CA LEU A 397 6.63 1.72 23.95
C LEU A 397 8.08 1.20 23.91
N ALA A 398 8.95 1.84 23.13
CA ALA A 398 10.37 1.51 23.07
C ALA A 398 11.11 1.75 24.40
N LEU A 399 10.68 2.73 25.20
CA LEU A 399 11.32 3.05 26.49
C LEU A 399 10.87 2.17 27.67
N GLN A 400 9.75 1.47 27.57
CA GLN A 400 9.22 0.58 28.63
C GLN A 400 10.17 -0.51 29.15
N PRO A 401 11.02 -1.18 28.33
CA PRO A 401 11.83 -2.32 28.76
C PRO A 401 12.91 -2.05 29.82
N GLY A 402 13.16 -0.78 30.19
CA GLY A 402 14.02 -0.37 31.31
C GLY A 402 15.54 -0.54 31.11
N ASN A 403 16.00 -1.45 30.24
CA ASN A 403 17.41 -1.61 29.86
C ASN A 403 17.74 -0.74 28.63
N LEU A 404 17.71 0.57 28.82
CA LEU A 404 17.87 1.54 27.74
C LEU A 404 19.33 1.79 27.36
N PRO A 405 19.62 2.05 26.08
CA PRO A 405 20.95 2.50 25.67
C PRO A 405 21.30 3.84 26.34
N ALA A 406 22.60 4.07 26.54
CA ALA A 406 23.09 5.35 27.02
C ALA A 406 22.97 6.43 25.94
N GLY A 407 22.84 7.70 26.37
CA GLY A 407 22.87 8.85 25.47
C GLY A 407 21.53 9.25 24.86
N LEU A 408 20.43 8.61 25.27
CA LEU A 408 19.08 9.03 24.91
C LEU A 408 18.78 10.45 25.42
N PRO A 409 18.31 11.37 24.56
CA PRO A 409 17.74 12.65 24.99
C PRO A 409 16.70 12.53 26.12
N HIS A 410 15.80 11.54 26.04
CA HIS A 410 14.64 11.39 26.92
C HIS A 410 14.47 9.93 27.38
N SER A 411 14.89 9.62 28.62
CA SER A 411 14.76 8.26 29.18
C SER A 411 13.47 8.01 29.99
N ASP A 412 12.69 9.05 30.28
CA ASP A 412 11.38 8.89 30.94
C ASP A 412 10.29 8.63 29.88
N PRO A 413 9.69 7.44 29.82
CA PRO A 413 8.63 7.14 28.85
C PRO A 413 7.45 8.12 28.96
N ASN A 414 7.15 8.68 30.13
CA ASN A 414 6.02 9.59 30.30
C ASN A 414 6.16 10.89 29.50
N PHE A 415 7.40 11.29 29.16
CA PHE A 415 7.65 12.39 28.24
C PHE A 415 6.93 12.17 26.91
N TYR A 416 7.16 10.99 26.31
CA TYR A 416 6.57 10.64 25.03
C TYR A 416 5.08 10.27 25.13
N LEU A 417 4.62 9.66 26.23
CA LEU A 417 3.18 9.45 26.44
C LEU A 417 2.41 10.79 26.49
N THR A 418 2.99 11.80 27.14
CA THR A 418 2.41 13.15 27.19
C THR A 418 2.41 13.79 25.81
N ALA A 419 3.50 13.67 25.05
CA ALA A 419 3.59 14.17 23.69
C ALA A 419 2.53 13.51 22.78
N ALA A 420 2.43 12.18 22.80
CA ALA A 420 1.44 11.43 22.03
C ALA A 420 0.02 11.87 22.35
N ALA A 421 -0.32 11.99 23.64
CA ALA A 421 -1.64 12.46 24.05
C ALA A 421 -1.95 13.89 23.56
N ASN A 422 -0.96 14.78 23.54
CA ASN A 422 -1.13 16.14 23.03
C ASN A 422 -1.33 16.16 21.51
N TRP A 423 -0.59 15.33 20.76
CA TRP A 423 -0.72 15.23 19.31
C TRP A 423 -2.06 14.61 18.90
N ALA A 424 -2.50 13.56 19.58
CA ALA A 424 -3.83 12.99 19.41
C ALA A 424 -4.93 14.03 19.65
N HIS A 425 -4.85 14.77 20.77
CA HIS A 425 -5.80 15.84 21.03
C HIS A 425 -5.78 16.90 19.92
N ALA A 426 -4.58 17.26 19.43
CA ALA A 426 -4.43 18.25 18.38
C ALA A 426 -4.99 17.79 17.03
N TYR A 427 -4.90 16.50 16.70
CA TYR A 427 -5.54 15.89 15.53
C TYR A 427 -7.07 15.98 15.66
N ILE A 428 -7.62 15.51 16.78
CA ILE A 428 -9.08 15.45 17.05
C ILE A 428 -9.76 16.82 16.99
N ILE A 429 -9.06 17.90 17.38
CA ILE A 429 -9.61 19.28 17.27
C ILE A 429 -9.12 20.00 16.01
N GLY A 430 -8.33 19.33 15.20
CA GLY A 430 -7.62 19.85 14.05
C GLY A 430 -8.46 19.79 12.76
N PRO A 431 -7.90 20.29 11.65
CA PRO A 431 -8.58 20.28 10.36
C PRO A 431 -8.66 18.89 9.71
N GLY A 432 -7.76 17.96 10.04
CA GLY A 432 -7.76 16.58 9.53
C GLY A 432 -8.69 15.63 10.26
N ASP A 433 -9.35 16.08 11.33
CA ASP A 433 -10.16 15.27 12.24
C ASP A 433 -11.17 14.34 11.53
N ALA A 434 -10.87 13.04 11.54
CA ALA A 434 -11.59 11.97 10.84
C ALA A 434 -11.97 12.30 9.39
N GLY A 435 -11.09 13.07 8.73
CA GLY A 435 -11.18 13.42 7.31
C GLY A 435 -10.80 12.25 6.41
N ASP A 436 -10.02 11.31 6.93
CA ASP A 436 -9.58 10.10 6.26
C ASP A 436 -9.49 8.92 7.25
N THR A 437 -8.87 7.82 6.83
CA THR A 437 -8.67 6.58 7.60
C THR A 437 -7.28 6.02 7.30
N LEU A 438 -6.80 5.05 8.07
CA LEU A 438 -5.45 4.49 7.93
C LEU A 438 -5.05 4.24 6.47
N ASN A 439 -4.11 5.01 5.98
CA ASN A 439 -3.46 4.85 4.69
C ASN A 439 -2.08 5.53 4.73
N LEU A 440 -1.48 5.84 3.57
CA LEU A 440 -0.19 6.53 3.51
C LEU A 440 -0.31 8.01 3.91
N TYR A 441 -1.44 8.68 3.71
CA TYR A 441 -1.59 10.13 3.95
C TYR A 441 -2.23 10.48 5.30
N ASP A 442 -2.78 9.48 5.97
CA ASP A 442 -3.35 9.59 7.31
C ASP A 442 -3.03 8.29 8.06
N VAL A 443 -2.18 8.39 9.07
CA VAL A 443 -1.75 7.26 9.90
C VAL A 443 -2.50 7.21 11.24
N THR A 444 -3.55 8.03 11.40
CA THR A 444 -4.27 8.18 12.68
C THR A 444 -4.82 6.85 13.18
N GLY A 445 -5.32 5.98 12.29
CA GLY A 445 -5.83 4.67 12.69
C GLY A 445 -4.76 3.86 13.43
N LEU A 446 -3.54 3.81 12.90
CA LEU A 446 -2.43 3.13 13.58
C LEU A 446 -2.01 3.90 14.84
N ALA A 447 -1.91 5.22 14.77
CA ALA A 447 -1.49 6.08 15.88
C ALA A 447 -2.43 5.95 17.10
N HIS A 448 -3.74 6.12 16.90
CA HIS A 448 -4.77 6.01 17.92
C HIS A 448 -4.87 4.61 18.51
N TYR A 449 -4.72 3.55 17.70
CA TYR A 449 -4.72 2.17 18.22
C TYR A 449 -3.52 1.92 19.15
N GLU A 450 -2.32 2.32 18.72
CA GLU A 450 -1.11 2.21 19.54
C GLU A 450 -1.20 3.08 20.79
N LEU A 451 -1.74 4.30 20.68
CA LEU A 451 -1.89 5.20 21.83
C LEU A 451 -2.93 4.66 22.82
N PHE A 452 -4.03 4.08 22.35
CA PHE A 452 -5.00 3.40 23.21
C PHE A 452 -4.32 2.30 24.05
N ARG A 453 -3.47 1.48 23.42
CA ARG A 453 -2.68 0.45 24.12
C ARG A 453 -1.69 1.07 25.10
N ALA A 454 -0.97 2.10 24.70
CA ALA A 454 0.02 2.81 25.52
C ALA A 454 -0.61 3.43 26.77
N LEU A 455 -1.77 4.09 26.64
CA LEU A 455 -2.53 4.64 27.76
C LEU A 455 -2.97 3.55 28.75
N GLY A 456 -3.46 2.42 28.24
CA GLY A 456 -3.82 1.27 29.06
C GLY A 456 -2.62 0.68 29.81
N LEU A 457 -1.48 0.54 29.12
CA LEU A 457 -0.23 0.05 29.70
C LEU A 457 0.30 0.98 30.80
N ALA A 458 0.17 2.29 30.62
CA ALA A 458 0.52 3.31 31.61
C ALA A 458 -0.43 3.35 32.82
N GLY A 459 -1.50 2.54 32.84
CA GLY A 459 -2.49 2.52 33.91
C GLY A 459 -3.47 3.69 33.85
N ASN A 460 -3.72 4.25 32.66
CA ASN A 460 -4.64 5.37 32.42
C ASN A 460 -4.37 6.58 33.33
N PRO A 461 -3.18 7.19 33.25
CA PRO A 461 -2.82 8.32 34.10
C PRO A 461 -3.75 9.51 33.87
N SER A 462 -4.04 10.26 34.94
CA SER A 462 -4.80 11.50 34.85
C SER A 462 -3.93 12.66 34.36
N GLY A 463 -4.56 13.68 33.77
CA GLY A 463 -3.89 14.91 33.34
C GLY A 463 -3.30 14.89 31.93
N LEU A 464 -3.43 13.77 31.20
CA LEU A 464 -3.16 13.73 29.77
C LEU A 464 -4.27 14.42 28.96
N ALA A 465 -3.93 14.94 27.79
CA ALA A 465 -4.88 15.66 26.93
C ALA A 465 -5.97 14.77 26.31
N VAL A 466 -5.72 13.46 26.22
CA VAL A 466 -6.70 12.45 25.81
C VAL A 466 -6.71 11.27 26.79
N THR A 467 -7.79 10.50 26.75
CA THR A 467 -7.94 9.22 27.46
C THR A 467 -8.16 8.09 26.45
N GLN A 468 -8.12 6.83 26.89
CA GLN A 468 -8.55 5.69 26.08
C GLN A 468 -9.94 5.89 25.48
N SER A 469 -10.88 6.47 26.24
CA SER A 469 -12.22 6.77 25.73
C SER A 469 -12.24 7.86 24.68
N THR A 470 -11.33 8.84 24.76
CA THR A 470 -11.24 9.94 23.81
C THR A 470 -10.77 9.42 22.45
N VAL A 471 -9.64 8.71 22.42
CA VAL A 471 -9.07 8.15 21.18
C VAL A 471 -9.99 7.09 20.57
N LEU A 472 -10.61 6.23 21.39
CA LEU A 472 -11.56 5.23 20.89
C LEU A 472 -12.80 5.88 20.26
N SER A 473 -13.29 6.99 20.82
CA SER A 473 -14.45 7.69 20.27
C SER A 473 -14.13 8.28 18.89
N ASP A 474 -12.91 8.78 18.70
CA ASP A 474 -12.51 9.38 17.43
C ASP A 474 -12.24 8.32 16.35
N PHE A 475 -11.52 7.27 16.73
CA PHE A 475 -11.35 6.07 15.91
C PHE A 475 -12.69 5.48 15.46
N GLN A 476 -13.70 5.44 16.35
CA GLN A 476 -15.04 5.00 15.98
C GLN A 476 -15.72 5.97 15.00
N LYS A 477 -15.46 7.27 15.11
CA LYS A 477 -15.99 8.30 14.22
C LYS A 477 -15.51 8.07 12.79
N GLU A 478 -14.22 7.78 12.59
CA GLU A 478 -13.64 7.41 11.29
C GLU A 478 -14.33 6.19 10.67
N LEU A 479 -14.47 5.09 11.42
CA LEU A 479 -15.14 3.87 10.94
C LEU A 479 -16.63 4.11 10.62
N ASN A 480 -17.31 4.99 11.37
CA ASN A 480 -18.69 5.37 11.10
C ASN A 480 -18.80 6.23 9.83
N ASN A 481 -17.85 7.15 9.60
CA ASN A 481 -17.76 7.92 8.36
C ASN A 481 -17.56 7.00 7.15
N ALA A 482 -16.65 6.04 7.25
CA ALA A 482 -16.42 5.04 6.20
C ALA A 482 -17.66 4.16 5.96
N THR A 483 -18.39 3.78 7.02
CA THR A 483 -19.66 3.05 6.89
C THR A 483 -20.71 3.89 6.16
N THR A 484 -20.80 5.18 6.48
CA THR A 484 -21.72 6.13 5.82
C THR A 484 -21.35 6.31 4.35
N GLN A 485 -20.06 6.46 4.05
CA GLN A 485 -19.55 6.50 2.68
C GLN A 485 -19.87 5.21 1.91
N GLY A 486 -19.68 4.05 2.54
CA GLY A 486 -20.03 2.75 1.97
C GLY A 486 -21.50 2.63 1.59
N ALA A 487 -22.41 3.27 2.33
CA ALA A 487 -23.83 3.26 2.02
C ALA A 487 -24.20 4.01 0.73
N THR A 488 -23.26 4.78 0.13
CA THR A 488 -23.49 5.52 -1.12
C THR A 488 -23.34 4.66 -2.38
N ASN A 489 -22.82 3.44 -2.27
CA ASN A 489 -22.58 2.56 -3.41
C ASN A 489 -22.99 1.10 -3.12
N PRO A 490 -23.40 0.33 -4.15
CA PRO A 490 -23.92 -1.02 -3.94
C PRO A 490 -22.90 -2.02 -3.38
N PHE A 491 -21.61 -1.73 -3.47
CA PHE A 491 -20.55 -2.61 -2.97
C PHE A 491 -20.17 -2.37 -1.51
N GLY A 492 -20.64 -1.25 -0.91
CA GLY A 492 -20.37 -0.94 0.50
C GLY A 492 -18.94 -0.46 0.76
N PHE A 493 -18.19 -0.06 -0.26
CA PHE A 493 -16.79 0.32 -0.12
C PHE A 493 -16.65 1.64 0.65
N GLY A 494 -15.85 1.63 1.72
CA GLY A 494 -15.81 2.69 2.73
C GLY A 494 -15.09 3.97 2.31
N PHE A 495 -14.57 4.00 1.09
CA PHE A 495 -13.88 5.14 0.51
C PHE A 495 -14.46 5.47 -0.88
N PRO A 496 -14.41 6.72 -1.38
CA PRO A 496 -14.92 7.04 -2.71
C PRO A 496 -14.11 6.34 -3.81
N TRP A 497 -14.81 5.66 -4.73
CA TRP A 497 -14.20 4.92 -5.84
C TRP A 497 -13.52 5.79 -6.91
N ASN A 498 -13.78 7.10 -6.92
CA ASN A 498 -13.24 8.05 -7.88
C ASN A 498 -12.01 8.81 -7.36
N GLN A 499 -11.42 8.32 -6.28
CA GLN A 499 -10.19 8.80 -5.67
C GLN A 499 -9.11 7.74 -5.83
N ASP A 500 -7.85 8.15 -5.79
CA ASP A 500 -6.68 7.27 -5.92
C ASP A 500 -6.48 6.39 -4.67
N ASP A 501 -5.56 5.43 -4.75
CA ASP A 501 -5.14 4.58 -3.63
C ASP A 501 -6.25 3.80 -2.91
N ASN A 502 -7.31 3.40 -3.62
CA ASN A 502 -8.42 2.64 -3.02
C ASN A 502 -7.96 1.33 -2.35
N ALA A 503 -6.93 0.67 -2.88
CA ALA A 503 -6.42 -0.57 -2.29
C ALA A 503 -5.86 -0.33 -0.86
N SER A 504 -5.12 0.77 -0.68
CA SER A 504 -4.54 1.17 0.61
C SER A 504 -5.65 1.48 1.62
N HIS A 505 -6.61 2.34 1.25
CA HIS A 505 -7.74 2.70 2.12
C HIS A 505 -8.61 1.49 2.47
N GLY A 506 -8.89 0.60 1.51
CA GLY A 506 -9.65 -0.62 1.77
C GLY A 506 -8.96 -1.56 2.75
N GLY A 507 -7.64 -1.73 2.61
CA GLY A 507 -6.82 -2.51 3.54
C GLY A 507 -6.77 -1.88 4.94
N GLY A 508 -6.51 -0.58 5.02
CA GLY A 508 -6.44 0.16 6.27
C GLY A 508 -7.76 0.16 7.04
N LEU A 509 -8.89 0.36 6.36
CA LEU A 509 -10.23 0.22 6.96
C LEU A 509 -10.47 -1.17 7.55
N SER A 510 -10.02 -2.22 6.87
CA SER A 510 -10.12 -3.60 7.37
C SER A 510 -9.25 -3.81 8.62
N VAL A 511 -8.03 -3.24 8.64
CA VAL A 511 -7.14 -3.27 9.80
C VAL A 511 -7.79 -2.53 10.97
N MET A 512 -8.24 -1.31 10.75
CA MET A 512 -8.87 -0.49 11.78
C MET A 512 -10.11 -1.16 12.39
N ALA A 513 -10.96 -1.78 11.58
CA ALA A 513 -12.12 -2.50 12.10
C ALA A 513 -11.74 -3.71 12.98
N SER A 514 -10.62 -4.38 12.68
CA SER A 514 -10.05 -5.43 13.52
C SER A 514 -9.49 -4.87 14.83
N GLU A 515 -8.80 -3.74 14.77
CA GLU A 515 -8.26 -3.02 15.93
C GLU A 515 -9.36 -2.50 16.85
N TYR A 516 -10.46 -1.97 16.30
CA TYR A 516 -11.64 -1.58 17.08
C TYR A 516 -12.20 -2.76 17.87
N LYS A 517 -12.28 -3.94 17.26
CA LYS A 517 -12.67 -5.16 17.96
C LYS A 517 -11.67 -5.54 19.05
N ALA A 518 -10.37 -5.36 18.81
CA ALA A 518 -9.35 -5.61 19.83
C ALA A 518 -9.47 -4.65 21.03
N MET A 519 -9.78 -3.37 20.79
CA MET A 519 -9.98 -2.36 21.83
C MET A 519 -11.26 -2.57 22.65
N THR A 520 -12.34 -3.03 22.01
CA THR A 520 -13.69 -3.03 22.62
C THR A 520 -14.24 -4.43 22.94
N GLY A 521 -13.71 -5.47 22.31
CA GLY A 521 -14.32 -6.81 22.28
C GLY A 521 -15.59 -6.92 21.43
N ALA A 522 -16.06 -5.83 20.83
CA ALA A 522 -17.31 -5.79 20.08
C ALA A 522 -17.08 -6.09 18.58
N ASN A 523 -18.02 -6.82 17.96
CA ASN A 523 -17.99 -7.12 16.52
C ASN A 523 -18.69 -6.05 15.66
N THR A 524 -18.83 -4.81 16.14
CA THR A 524 -19.63 -3.75 15.50
C THR A 524 -19.29 -3.55 14.02
N HIS A 525 -18.00 -3.55 13.68
CA HIS A 525 -17.51 -3.33 12.31
C HIS A 525 -17.02 -4.63 11.63
N ALA A 526 -17.20 -5.80 12.25
CA ALA A 526 -16.60 -7.04 11.75
C ALA A 526 -17.08 -7.43 10.34
N ALA A 527 -18.38 -7.24 10.03
CA ALA A 527 -18.89 -7.49 8.69
C ALA A 527 -18.40 -6.46 7.66
N HIS A 528 -18.13 -5.22 8.09
CA HIS A 528 -17.56 -4.19 7.21
C HIS A 528 -16.09 -4.45 6.92
N ALA A 529 -15.31 -4.91 7.91
CA ALA A 529 -13.91 -5.32 7.73
C ALA A 529 -13.76 -6.30 6.56
N GLU A 530 -14.52 -7.40 6.61
CA GLU A 530 -14.51 -8.41 5.54
C GLU A 530 -14.95 -7.81 4.20
N ARG A 531 -16.01 -6.99 4.17
CA ARG A 531 -16.49 -6.40 2.91
C ARG A 531 -15.48 -5.43 2.29
N TRP A 532 -14.79 -4.62 3.08
CA TRP A 532 -13.78 -3.70 2.56
C TRP A 532 -12.57 -4.45 2.00
N LEU A 533 -12.14 -5.52 2.66
CA LEU A 533 -11.11 -6.41 2.16
C LEU A 533 -11.58 -7.20 0.92
N ASP A 534 -12.79 -7.75 0.94
CA ASP A 534 -13.39 -8.47 -0.19
C ASP A 534 -13.46 -7.58 -1.45
N ASN A 535 -13.76 -6.28 -1.28
CA ASN A 535 -13.79 -5.31 -2.37
C ASN A 535 -12.45 -5.20 -3.07
N ILE A 536 -11.33 -5.13 -2.35
CA ILE A 536 -10.00 -5.06 -2.97
C ILE A 536 -9.54 -6.42 -3.54
N LEU A 537 -10.17 -7.52 -3.12
CA LEU A 537 -9.88 -8.89 -3.56
C LEU A 537 -10.84 -9.44 -4.62
N GLY A 538 -11.68 -8.58 -5.21
CA GLY A 538 -12.48 -8.92 -6.39
C GLY A 538 -14.00 -9.00 -6.18
N ALA A 539 -14.52 -8.81 -4.97
CA ALA A 539 -15.95 -8.62 -4.73
C ALA A 539 -16.39 -7.18 -5.05
N ASN A 540 -15.90 -6.64 -6.15
CA ASN A 540 -16.15 -5.29 -6.65
C ASN A 540 -16.81 -5.33 -8.03
N ALA A 541 -17.15 -4.14 -8.56
CA ALA A 541 -17.84 -4.01 -9.84
C ALA A 541 -17.12 -4.64 -11.04
N TRP A 542 -15.79 -4.68 -10.99
CA TRP A 542 -14.96 -5.18 -12.08
C TRP A 542 -14.72 -6.69 -11.98
N GLY A 543 -14.83 -7.26 -10.77
CA GLY A 543 -14.45 -8.63 -10.51
C GLY A 543 -12.96 -8.83 -10.65
N ILE A 544 -12.17 -7.86 -10.19
CA ILE A 544 -10.71 -7.82 -10.31
C ILE A 544 -10.13 -7.70 -8.90
N SER A 545 -9.19 -8.58 -8.55
CA SER A 545 -8.33 -8.38 -7.39
C SER A 545 -7.36 -7.26 -7.69
N PHE A 546 -7.25 -6.26 -6.82
CA PHE A 546 -6.31 -5.15 -6.97
C PHE A 546 -4.87 -5.54 -6.58
N ILE A 547 -4.67 -6.78 -6.13
CA ILE A 547 -3.36 -7.31 -5.77
C ILE A 547 -2.88 -8.25 -6.88
N VAL A 548 -1.81 -7.85 -7.58
CA VAL A 548 -1.23 -8.61 -8.69
C VAL A 548 -0.74 -9.97 -8.20
N GLY A 549 -1.13 -11.03 -8.91
CA GLY A 549 -0.76 -12.41 -8.57
C GLY A 549 -1.64 -13.09 -7.52
N ASP A 550 -2.59 -12.36 -6.92
CA ASP A 550 -3.56 -12.88 -5.96
C ASP A 550 -4.98 -12.86 -6.55
N GLY A 551 -5.64 -14.02 -6.52
CA GLY A 551 -6.92 -14.25 -7.20
C GLY A 551 -6.75 -14.85 -8.60
N THR A 552 -7.82 -14.76 -9.39
CA THR A 552 -7.92 -15.33 -10.76
C THR A 552 -7.88 -14.29 -11.86
N VAL A 553 -8.26 -13.05 -11.54
CA VAL A 553 -8.27 -11.88 -12.43
C VAL A 553 -7.72 -10.71 -11.63
N PHE A 554 -6.60 -10.16 -12.08
CA PHE A 554 -5.88 -9.03 -11.51
C PHE A 554 -5.28 -8.20 -12.67
N PRO A 555 -4.79 -6.97 -12.44
CA PRO A 555 -4.10 -6.19 -13.47
C PRO A 555 -2.91 -6.96 -14.08
N ASP A 556 -2.87 -7.06 -15.41
CA ASP A 556 -1.79 -7.70 -16.20
C ASP A 556 -0.93 -6.63 -16.88
#